data_AF-A0A176EDV6-F1
#
_entry.id   AF-A0A176EDV6-F1
#
_cell.length_a   1.000
_cell.length_b   1.000
_cell.length_c   1.000
_cell.angle_alpha   90.00
_cell.angle_beta   90.00
_cell.angle_gamma   90.00
#
_symmetry.space_group_name_H-M   'P 1'
#
loop_
_entity.id
_entity.type
_entity.pdbx_description
1 polymer ?
#
loop_
_entity_poly.entity_id
_entity_poly.type
_entity_poly.pdbx_seq_one_letter_code
_entity_poly.pdbx_strand_id
1 'polypeptide(L)'
;MTALLQTGAWKAGELFRIELREPRTRKDTGETAPEIFNLEFRYNGVDDALLRGGGIYAVHYRGELLYVGTLTGKAKTKFGGNVAEERFWKHLEAQTMRGRSVGFTPNNYKLVCEMADHPLVESISQNGVLDGNGAVKSYPRKVAFAMRHWNEISRIETDPAVLDNFTFCYGRLSPDAYDPAISYQQLKNYLGEIENSLIRALAPPCNGTSHRTKPDNLAVGPQPHEWNGLKNLFELRTQK
;
A
#
# COMPACT_ATOMS: atom_id res chain seq x y z
N MET A 1 -27.46 7.78 -0.96
CA MET A 1 -26.39 8.26 -1.86
C MET A 1 -25.77 7.03 -2.49
N THR A 2 -26.06 6.75 -3.77
CA THR A 2 -25.55 5.55 -4.45
C THR A 2 -24.32 5.97 -5.25
N ALA A 3 -23.15 5.89 -4.64
CA ALA A 3 -21.91 6.24 -5.32
C ALA A 3 -21.65 5.22 -6.45
N LEU A 4 -21.69 5.68 -7.71
CA LEU A 4 -21.20 4.91 -8.84
C LEU A 4 -19.68 4.88 -8.77
N LEU A 5 -19.12 3.68 -8.62
CA LEU A 5 -17.68 3.46 -8.65
C LEU A 5 -17.25 3.11 -10.07
N GLN A 6 -16.22 3.80 -10.54
CA GLN A 6 -15.47 3.40 -11.72
C GLN A 6 -14.25 2.62 -11.24
N THR A 7 -14.00 1.45 -11.80
CA THR A 7 -13.00 0.52 -11.30
C THR A 7 -11.94 0.23 -12.35
N GLY A 8 -10.70 0.07 -11.90
CA GLY A 8 -9.62 -0.47 -12.72
C GLY A 8 -8.67 -1.32 -11.90
N ALA A 9 -7.90 -2.13 -12.60
CA ALA A 9 -6.85 -2.96 -12.04
C ALA A 9 -5.61 -2.92 -12.93
N TRP A 10 -4.43 -2.83 -12.31
CA TRP A 10 -3.15 -2.72 -13.02
C TRP A 10 -2.11 -3.55 -12.29
N LYS A 11 -1.24 -4.23 -13.03
CA LYS A 11 -0.05 -4.85 -12.46
C LYS A 11 0.95 -3.77 -12.06
N ALA A 12 1.76 -4.06 -11.04
CA ALA A 12 2.75 -3.07 -10.60
C ALA A 12 3.80 -2.76 -11.68
N GLY A 13 4.21 -3.75 -12.50
CA GLY A 13 5.14 -3.55 -13.61
C GLY A 13 4.60 -2.64 -14.73
N GLU A 14 3.27 -2.51 -14.86
CA GLU A 14 2.63 -1.59 -15.81
C GLU A 14 2.73 -0.13 -15.32
N LEU A 15 2.62 0.08 -14.00
CA LEU A 15 2.57 1.41 -13.41
C LEU A 15 3.94 1.95 -13.00
N PHE A 16 4.89 1.08 -12.66
CA PHE A 16 6.15 1.46 -12.03
C PHE A 16 7.36 0.91 -12.74
N ARG A 17 8.42 1.71 -12.79
CA ARG A 17 9.79 1.23 -13.03
C ARG A 17 10.58 1.25 -11.73
N ILE A 18 11.59 0.40 -11.66
CA ILE A 18 12.53 0.34 -10.54
C ILE A 18 13.81 1.06 -10.93
N GLU A 19 14.35 1.84 -10.01
CA GLU A 19 15.70 2.37 -10.10
C GLU A 19 16.51 1.93 -8.88
N LEU A 20 17.71 1.39 -9.11
CA LEU A 20 18.67 1.11 -8.06
C LEU A 20 19.25 2.42 -7.53
N ARG A 21 19.30 2.55 -6.21
CA ARG A 21 19.78 3.74 -5.51
C ARG A 21 20.54 3.32 -4.25
N GLU A 22 21.51 4.14 -3.88
CA GLU A 22 22.13 4.01 -2.56
C GLU A 22 21.08 4.09 -1.45
N PRO A 23 21.21 3.26 -0.40
CA PRO A 23 20.39 3.36 0.79
C PRO A 23 20.43 4.78 1.35
N ARG A 24 19.31 5.21 1.90
CA ARG A 24 19.22 6.58 2.41
C ARG A 24 19.96 6.69 3.74
N THR A 25 20.91 7.63 3.79
CA THR A 25 21.54 8.07 5.04
C THR A 25 20.76 9.23 5.66
N ARG A 26 20.52 9.14 6.97
CA ARG A 26 19.97 10.23 7.79
C ARG A 26 20.98 11.36 7.90
N LYS A 27 20.56 12.58 7.57
CA LYS A 27 21.45 13.76 7.63
C LYS A 27 21.81 14.16 9.06
N ASP A 28 20.93 13.86 10.01
CA ASP A 28 21.04 14.25 11.41
C ASP A 28 21.81 13.23 12.26
N THR A 29 21.58 11.93 12.05
CA THR A 29 22.26 10.87 12.81
C THR A 29 23.42 10.21 12.07
N GLY A 30 23.51 10.36 10.75
CA GLY A 30 24.48 9.64 9.91
C GLY A 30 24.16 8.16 9.73
N GLU A 31 23.06 7.66 10.31
CA GLU A 31 22.63 6.27 10.17
C GLU A 31 22.18 5.99 8.75
N THR A 32 22.64 4.88 8.18
CA THR A 32 22.31 4.48 6.81
C THR A 32 21.32 3.33 6.84
N ALA A 33 20.22 3.46 6.11
CA ALA A 33 19.25 2.39 5.98
C ALA A 33 19.91 1.08 5.48
N PRO A 34 19.31 -0.10 5.75
CA PRO A 34 19.87 -1.37 5.29
C PRO A 34 20.13 -1.38 3.79
N GLU A 35 21.20 -2.04 3.34
CA GLU A 35 21.57 -2.13 1.91
C GLU A 35 20.46 -2.71 1.03
N ILE A 36 19.64 -3.57 1.61
CA ILE A 36 18.48 -4.16 0.93
C ILE A 36 17.38 -3.13 0.61
N PHE A 37 17.38 -1.95 1.25
CA PHE A 37 16.47 -0.84 0.98
C PHE A 37 17.06 0.07 -0.10
N ASN A 38 17.33 -0.50 -1.27
CA ASN A 38 18.05 0.12 -2.37
C ASN A 38 17.19 0.41 -3.62
N LEU A 39 15.87 0.19 -3.57
CA LEU A 39 14.99 0.38 -4.72
C LEU A 39 14.15 1.65 -4.60
N GLU A 40 14.02 2.39 -5.70
CA GLU A 40 13.07 3.48 -5.86
C GLU A 40 12.02 3.08 -6.91
N PHE A 41 10.73 3.13 -6.53
CA PHE A 41 9.62 2.75 -7.39
C PHE A 41 9.03 4.00 -8.02
N ARG A 42 9.34 4.24 -9.30
CA ARG A 42 8.92 5.46 -10.00
C ARG A 42 7.71 5.21 -10.86
N TYR A 43 6.68 6.03 -10.65
CA TYR A 43 5.51 6.01 -11.49
C TYR A 43 5.88 6.38 -12.94
N ASN A 44 5.43 5.58 -13.89
CA ASN A 44 5.75 5.75 -15.31
C ASN A 44 4.89 6.80 -16.02
N GLY A 45 3.99 7.48 -15.30
CA GLY A 45 3.17 8.54 -15.90
C GLY A 45 2.03 8.02 -16.77
N VAL A 46 1.55 6.79 -16.53
CA VAL A 46 0.39 6.21 -17.22
C VAL A 46 -0.77 7.22 -17.19
N ASP A 47 -1.27 7.60 -18.37
CA ASP A 47 -2.36 8.57 -18.47
C ASP A 47 -3.71 7.85 -18.46
N ASP A 48 -4.09 7.36 -17.27
CA ASP A 48 -5.39 6.74 -17.04
C ASP A 48 -6.22 7.64 -16.11
N ALA A 49 -7.35 8.12 -16.63
CA ALA A 49 -8.28 8.96 -15.89
C ALA A 49 -8.84 8.26 -14.63
N LEU A 50 -8.89 6.93 -14.61
CA LEU A 50 -9.33 6.15 -13.46
C LEU A 50 -8.40 6.30 -12.27
N LEU A 51 -7.09 6.52 -12.49
CA LEU A 51 -6.11 6.69 -11.41
C LEU A 51 -6.27 8.01 -10.63
N ARG A 52 -7.15 8.91 -11.06
CA ARG A 52 -7.29 10.27 -10.50
C ARG A 52 -8.54 10.49 -9.67
N GLY A 53 -8.40 11.27 -8.60
CA GLY A 53 -9.50 11.70 -7.73
C GLY A 53 -9.72 10.78 -6.54
N GLY A 54 -10.79 11.01 -5.76
CA GLY A 54 -11.04 10.29 -4.52
C GLY A 54 -11.60 8.87 -4.73
N GLY A 55 -11.28 7.93 -3.83
CA GLY A 55 -11.67 6.53 -3.94
C GLY A 55 -11.01 5.60 -2.93
N ILE A 56 -11.29 4.31 -3.10
CA ILE A 56 -10.74 3.21 -2.31
C ILE A 56 -9.84 2.38 -3.23
N TYR A 57 -8.65 2.02 -2.75
CA TYR A 57 -7.79 1.09 -3.45
C TYR A 57 -7.49 -0.15 -2.63
N ALA A 58 -7.06 -1.19 -3.33
CA ALA A 58 -6.46 -2.37 -2.75
C ALA A 58 -5.13 -2.71 -3.43
N VAL A 59 -4.32 -3.44 -2.68
CA VAL A 59 -3.10 -4.07 -3.16
C VAL A 59 -3.29 -5.56 -2.99
N HIS A 60 -3.01 -6.31 -4.05
CA HIS A 60 -3.00 -7.76 -4.06
C HIS A 60 -1.61 -8.27 -4.36
N TYR A 61 -1.28 -9.44 -3.85
CA TYR A 61 -0.10 -10.20 -4.21
C TYR A 61 -0.53 -11.60 -4.64
N ARG A 62 -0.26 -11.98 -5.90
CA ARG A 62 -0.70 -13.25 -6.52
C ARG A 62 -2.21 -13.50 -6.39
N GLY A 63 -3.00 -12.45 -6.53
CA GLY A 63 -4.46 -12.51 -6.40
C GLY A 63 -4.97 -12.44 -4.95
N GLU A 64 -4.11 -12.56 -3.95
CA GLU A 64 -4.53 -12.45 -2.54
C GLU A 64 -4.52 -11.00 -2.08
N LEU A 65 -5.55 -10.58 -1.34
CA LEU A 65 -5.65 -9.23 -0.81
C LEU A 65 -4.59 -9.01 0.27
N LEU A 66 -3.73 -8.02 0.03
CA LEU A 66 -2.64 -7.65 0.93
C LEU A 66 -2.99 -6.42 1.76
N TYR A 67 -3.59 -5.41 1.13
CA TYR A 67 -3.87 -4.11 1.74
C TYR A 67 -5.10 -3.42 1.14
N VAL A 68 -5.80 -2.62 1.92
CA VAL A 68 -6.87 -1.69 1.51
C VAL A 68 -6.55 -0.29 1.99
N GLY A 69 -6.76 0.74 1.17
CA GLY A 69 -6.62 2.11 1.61
C GLY A 69 -7.45 3.12 0.83
N THR A 70 -7.29 4.40 1.17
CA THR A 70 -8.04 5.49 0.53
C THR A 70 -7.14 6.54 -0.11
N LEU A 71 -7.65 7.13 -1.18
CA LEU A 71 -7.21 8.42 -1.68
C LEU A 71 -8.39 9.38 -1.57
N THR A 72 -8.24 10.49 -0.87
CA THR A 72 -9.31 11.50 -0.77
C THR A 72 -9.26 12.53 -1.91
N GLY A 73 -8.16 12.55 -2.67
CA GLY A 73 -7.79 13.64 -3.55
C GLY A 73 -7.07 14.77 -2.81
N LYS A 74 -7.04 15.98 -3.37
CA LYS A 74 -6.35 17.14 -2.77
C LYS A 74 -7.36 18.07 -2.09
N ALA A 75 -6.93 18.77 -1.04
CA ALA A 75 -7.80 19.70 -0.30
C ALA A 75 -8.41 20.80 -1.20
N LYS A 76 -7.65 21.30 -2.17
CA LYS A 76 -8.11 22.30 -3.15
C LYS A 76 -8.86 21.68 -4.34
N THR A 77 -8.63 20.41 -4.62
CA THR A 77 -9.22 19.69 -5.77
C THR A 77 -9.58 18.26 -5.34
N LYS A 78 -10.84 18.05 -4.93
CA LYS A 78 -11.35 16.75 -4.41
C LYS A 78 -11.17 15.59 -5.42
N PHE A 79 -11.12 15.91 -6.70
CA PHE A 79 -10.84 14.96 -7.79
C PHE A 79 -9.41 15.08 -8.37
N GLY A 80 -8.56 15.90 -7.74
CA GLY A 80 -7.14 16.00 -8.07
C GLY A 80 -6.32 14.93 -7.36
N GLY A 81 -5.10 14.73 -7.84
CA GLY A 81 -4.19 13.70 -7.35
C GLY A 81 -4.29 12.40 -8.13
N ASN A 82 -3.23 11.59 -8.08
CA ASN A 82 -3.12 10.31 -8.76
C ASN A 82 -2.74 9.23 -7.72
N VAL A 83 -3.52 8.16 -7.66
CA VAL A 83 -3.35 7.11 -6.64
C VAL A 83 -2.04 6.35 -6.80
N ALA A 84 -1.56 6.16 -8.04
CA ALA A 84 -0.28 5.51 -8.29
C ALA A 84 0.89 6.38 -7.82
N GLU A 85 0.86 7.68 -8.16
CA GLU A 85 1.87 8.67 -7.78
C GLU A 85 1.89 8.97 -6.27
N GLU A 86 0.74 8.92 -5.61
CA GLU A 86 0.63 9.35 -4.21
C GLU A 86 0.61 8.20 -3.19
N ARG A 87 0.17 7.00 -3.60
CA ARG A 87 -0.13 5.87 -2.70
C ARG A 87 0.51 4.55 -3.10
N PHE A 88 0.35 4.07 -4.33
CA PHE A 88 0.74 2.70 -4.68
C PHE A 88 2.24 2.45 -4.51
N TRP A 89 3.11 3.35 -4.96
CA TRP A 89 4.56 3.19 -4.80
C TRP A 89 4.97 3.05 -3.32
N LYS A 90 4.30 3.76 -2.41
CA LYS A 90 4.57 3.66 -0.96
C LYS A 90 4.24 2.27 -0.45
N HIS A 91 3.20 1.64 -0.98
CA HIS A 91 2.87 0.27 -0.61
C HIS A 91 3.85 -0.72 -1.21
N LEU A 92 4.28 -0.56 -2.46
CA LEU A 92 5.35 -1.39 -3.02
C LEU A 92 6.61 -1.31 -2.15
N GLU A 93 7.08 -0.10 -1.87
CA GLU A 93 8.27 0.10 -1.03
C GLU A 93 8.13 -0.60 0.32
N ALA A 94 7.04 -0.31 1.03
CA ALA A 94 6.84 -0.83 2.37
C ALA A 94 6.35 -2.27 2.44
N GLN A 95 5.89 -2.91 1.36
CA GLN A 95 5.49 -4.32 1.40
C GLN A 95 6.61 -5.22 0.88
N THR A 96 7.43 -4.72 -0.04
CA THR A 96 8.62 -5.44 -0.50
C THR A 96 9.78 -5.35 0.50
N MET A 97 9.80 -4.35 1.39
CA MET A 97 10.99 -4.05 2.20
C MET A 97 12.24 -3.88 1.33
N ARG A 98 12.07 -3.39 0.10
CA ARG A 98 13.15 -3.01 -0.81
C ARG A 98 13.22 -1.50 -1.05
N GLY A 99 12.19 -0.77 -0.64
CA GLY A 99 12.09 0.66 -0.86
C GLY A 99 13.11 1.47 -0.08
N ARG A 100 13.84 2.36 -0.75
CA ARG A 100 14.81 3.25 -0.12
C ARG A 100 14.21 4.25 0.87
N SER A 101 12.90 4.50 0.79
CA SER A 101 12.21 5.40 1.69
C SER A 101 11.59 4.65 2.88
N VAL A 102 11.74 3.33 2.99
CA VAL A 102 11.17 2.57 4.10
C VAL A 102 11.78 3.02 5.43
N GLY A 103 10.91 3.29 6.39
CA GLY A 103 11.29 3.66 7.75
C GLY A 103 10.33 3.12 8.79
N PHE A 104 10.71 3.16 10.06
CA PHE A 104 9.92 2.65 11.17
C PHE A 104 9.83 3.68 12.29
N THR A 105 8.73 3.66 13.02
CA THR A 105 8.72 4.32 14.34
C THR A 105 9.59 3.51 15.31
N PRO A 106 10.13 4.11 16.38
CA PRO A 106 10.94 3.37 17.36
C PRO A 106 10.26 2.10 17.88
N ASN A 107 8.96 2.19 18.15
CA ASN A 107 8.18 1.02 18.60
C ASN A 107 8.03 -0.05 17.52
N ASN A 108 7.77 0.33 16.26
CA ASN A 108 7.69 -0.66 15.17
C ASN A 108 9.04 -1.30 14.88
N TYR A 109 10.13 -0.53 14.96
CA TYR A 109 11.50 -1.04 14.80
C TYR A 109 11.80 -2.11 15.85
N LYS A 110 11.58 -1.78 17.14
CA LYS A 110 11.74 -2.75 18.24
C LYS A 110 10.98 -4.05 17.98
N LEU A 111 9.69 -3.95 17.61
CA LEU A 111 8.86 -5.11 17.31
C LEU A 111 9.37 -5.93 16.12
N VAL A 112 10.02 -5.29 15.14
CA VAL A 112 10.63 -5.97 13.99
C VAL A 112 11.91 -6.70 14.40
N CYS A 113 12.76 -6.09 15.21
CA CYS A 113 13.97 -6.74 15.74
C CYS A 113 13.65 -7.95 16.64
N GLU A 114 12.45 -8.00 17.21
CA GLU A 114 11.95 -9.14 18.01
C GLU A 114 11.28 -10.25 17.16
N MET A 115 11.24 -10.11 15.83
CA MET A 115 10.67 -11.13 14.94
C MET A 115 11.60 -12.35 14.80
N ALA A 116 11.09 -13.41 14.17
CA ALA A 116 11.86 -14.63 13.91
C ALA A 116 13.14 -14.36 13.11
N ASP A 117 14.16 -15.18 13.36
CA ASP A 117 15.45 -15.10 12.66
C ASP A 117 15.26 -15.24 11.15
N HIS A 118 15.72 -14.23 10.42
CA HIS A 118 15.53 -14.10 8.98
C HIS A 118 16.50 -13.04 8.43
N PRO A 119 17.10 -13.24 7.24
CA PRO A 119 18.08 -12.30 6.67
C PRO A 119 17.59 -10.85 6.58
N LEU A 120 16.32 -10.65 6.24
CA LEU A 120 15.67 -9.33 6.27
C LEU A 120 15.70 -8.67 7.66
N VAL A 121 15.37 -9.43 8.72
CA VAL A 121 15.32 -8.91 10.09
C VAL A 121 16.73 -8.63 10.61
N GLU A 122 17.68 -9.51 10.29
CA GLU A 122 19.10 -9.32 10.60
C GLU A 122 19.61 -8.01 9.96
N SER A 123 19.36 -7.83 8.66
CA SER A 123 19.79 -6.63 7.92
C SER A 123 19.19 -5.33 8.49
N ILE A 124 17.91 -5.37 8.88
CA ILE A 124 17.23 -4.26 9.56
C ILE A 124 17.88 -3.96 10.91
N SER A 125 18.20 -5.00 11.69
CA SER A 125 18.73 -4.86 13.05
C SER A 125 20.18 -4.35 13.07
N GLN A 126 20.98 -4.67 12.05
CA GLN A 126 22.40 -4.29 11.96
C GLN A 126 22.60 -2.84 11.49
N ASN A 127 21.75 -2.34 10.60
CA ASN A 127 21.97 -1.06 9.92
C ASN A 127 21.11 0.09 10.49
N GLY A 128 20.17 -0.20 11.39
CA GLY A 128 19.20 0.79 11.85
C GLY A 128 18.21 1.16 10.74
N VAL A 129 17.30 2.11 11.00
CA VAL A 129 16.23 2.46 10.04
C VAL A 129 15.90 3.94 10.08
N LEU A 130 15.36 4.46 8.97
CA LEU A 130 14.88 5.84 8.91
C LEU A 130 13.75 6.07 9.94
N ASP A 131 13.92 7.05 10.82
CA ASP A 131 12.81 7.58 11.60
C ASP A 131 11.94 8.53 10.78
N GLY A 132 10.72 8.76 11.26
CA GLY A 132 9.71 9.51 10.54
C GLY A 132 10.01 11.00 10.39
N ASN A 133 10.55 11.38 9.23
CA ASN A 133 10.15 12.54 8.43
C ASN A 133 10.59 12.33 6.97
N GLY A 134 9.62 12.20 6.06
CA GLY A 134 9.88 11.89 4.64
C GLY A 134 10.20 10.41 4.33
N ALA A 135 9.99 9.50 5.28
CA ALA A 135 10.04 8.06 5.10
C ALA A 135 8.63 7.47 4.94
N VAL A 136 8.52 6.38 4.18
CA VAL A 136 7.34 5.53 4.10
C VAL A 136 7.30 4.66 5.36
N LYS A 137 6.38 5.01 6.27
CA LYS A 137 6.21 4.30 7.54
C LYS A 137 5.80 2.85 7.31
N SER A 138 6.58 1.93 7.87
CA SER A 138 6.34 0.50 7.85
C SER A 138 5.98 -0.04 9.25
N TYR A 139 5.45 -1.26 9.25
CA TYR A 139 4.89 -1.96 10.40
C TYR A 139 5.32 -3.43 10.38
N PRO A 140 5.40 -4.12 11.54
CA PRO A 140 5.82 -5.53 11.62
C PRO A 140 5.08 -6.47 10.66
N ARG A 141 3.79 -6.21 10.42
CA ARG A 141 2.98 -7.02 9.49
C ARG A 141 3.45 -6.98 8.04
N LYS A 142 3.96 -5.83 7.60
CA LYS A 142 4.52 -5.69 6.24
C LYS A 142 5.88 -6.39 6.14
N VAL A 143 6.68 -6.35 7.21
CA VAL A 143 7.91 -7.14 7.32
C VAL A 143 7.61 -8.63 7.29
N ALA A 144 6.59 -9.09 8.03
CA ALA A 144 6.18 -10.50 8.05
C ALA A 144 5.78 -10.99 6.64
N PHE A 145 5.05 -10.17 5.88
CA PHE A 145 4.77 -10.46 4.48
C PHE A 145 6.05 -10.53 3.64
N ALA A 146 6.94 -9.54 3.76
CA ALA A 146 8.20 -9.52 3.01
C ALA A 146 9.08 -10.75 3.33
N MET A 147 9.18 -11.16 4.60
CA MET A 147 9.89 -12.36 5.04
C MET A 147 9.33 -13.61 4.35
N ARG A 148 8.01 -13.77 4.35
CA ARG A 148 7.35 -14.94 3.74
C ARG A 148 7.68 -15.09 2.25
N HIS A 149 7.83 -13.99 1.53
CA HIS A 149 8.06 -13.97 0.09
C HIS A 149 9.48 -13.52 -0.27
N TRP A 150 10.42 -13.57 0.68
CA TRP A 150 11.73 -12.93 0.55
C TRP A 150 12.57 -13.50 -0.59
N ASN A 151 12.51 -14.81 -0.81
CA ASN A 151 13.25 -15.48 -1.90
C ASN A 151 12.93 -14.90 -3.28
N GLU A 152 11.74 -14.33 -3.45
CA GLU A 152 11.31 -13.72 -4.70
C GLU A 152 11.52 -12.21 -4.66
N ILE A 153 11.09 -11.56 -3.58
CA ILE A 153 11.17 -10.11 -3.40
C ILE A 153 12.62 -9.60 -3.39
N SER A 154 13.57 -10.38 -2.86
CA SER A 154 15.00 -10.07 -2.91
C SER A 154 15.56 -10.03 -4.33
N ARG A 155 14.88 -10.65 -5.30
CA ARG A 155 15.30 -10.69 -6.71
C ARG A 155 14.68 -9.60 -7.57
N ILE A 156 13.82 -8.73 -7.04
CA ILE A 156 13.15 -7.67 -7.83
C ILE A 156 14.14 -6.84 -8.67
N GLU A 157 15.36 -6.63 -8.17
CA GLU A 157 16.43 -5.92 -8.87
C GLU A 157 16.92 -6.65 -10.14
N THR A 158 17.09 -7.97 -10.06
CA THR A 158 17.59 -8.80 -11.17
C THR A 158 16.49 -9.41 -12.02
N ASP A 159 15.28 -9.49 -11.47
CA ASP A 159 14.05 -9.97 -12.11
C ASP A 159 12.88 -9.01 -11.80
N PRO A 160 12.76 -7.89 -12.54
CA PRO A 160 11.67 -6.94 -12.36
C PRO A 160 10.27 -7.53 -12.59
N ALA A 161 10.15 -8.69 -13.28
CA ALA A 161 8.87 -9.35 -13.50
C ALA A 161 8.24 -9.86 -12.20
N VAL A 162 9.02 -9.97 -11.12
CA VAL A 162 8.49 -10.21 -9.77
C VAL A 162 7.45 -9.16 -9.37
N LEU A 163 7.53 -7.93 -9.88
CA LEU A 163 6.53 -6.90 -9.63
C LEU A 163 5.14 -7.25 -10.14
N ASP A 164 5.03 -8.05 -11.20
CA ASP A 164 3.72 -8.42 -11.76
C ASP A 164 2.93 -9.36 -10.84
N ASN A 165 3.56 -9.91 -9.79
CA ASN A 165 2.83 -10.55 -8.71
C ASN A 165 1.99 -9.55 -7.92
N PHE A 166 2.33 -8.26 -7.93
CA PHE A 166 1.52 -7.21 -7.31
C PHE A 166 0.48 -6.68 -8.30
N THR A 167 -0.78 -6.62 -7.85
CA THR A 167 -1.87 -5.98 -8.59
C THR A 167 -2.47 -4.88 -7.74
N PHE A 168 -2.65 -3.70 -8.33
CA PHE A 168 -3.35 -2.59 -7.74
C PHE A 168 -4.76 -2.52 -8.28
N CYS A 169 -5.74 -2.47 -7.40
CA CYS A 169 -7.14 -2.23 -7.76
C CYS A 169 -7.55 -0.84 -7.25
N TYR A 170 -8.32 -0.10 -8.05
CA TYR A 170 -8.85 1.20 -7.63
C TYR A 170 -10.32 1.35 -7.98
N GLY A 171 -11.14 1.61 -6.96
CA GLY A 171 -12.52 2.06 -7.08
C GLY A 171 -12.60 3.56 -6.87
N ARG A 172 -12.65 4.30 -7.97
CA ARG A 172 -12.75 5.76 -8.02
C ARG A 172 -14.19 6.19 -7.93
N LEU A 173 -14.43 7.22 -7.14
CA LEU A 173 -15.72 7.88 -7.04
C LEU A 173 -16.06 8.61 -8.36
N SER A 174 -17.22 8.32 -8.95
CA SER A 174 -17.67 9.00 -10.17
C SER A 174 -17.89 10.50 -9.90
N PRO A 175 -17.21 11.42 -10.61
CA PRO A 175 -17.39 12.86 -10.40
C PRO A 175 -18.84 13.33 -10.53
N ASP A 176 -19.61 12.69 -11.42
CA ASP A 176 -21.00 13.05 -11.73
C ASP A 176 -22.00 12.58 -10.66
N ALA A 177 -21.58 11.66 -9.78
CA ALA A 177 -22.41 11.08 -8.72
C ALA A 177 -22.27 11.80 -7.37
N TYR A 178 -21.43 12.84 -7.28
CA TYR A 178 -21.13 13.53 -6.03
C TYR A 178 -21.79 14.89 -5.92
N ASP A 179 -22.26 15.20 -4.71
CA ASP A 179 -22.66 16.55 -4.35
C ASP A 179 -21.42 17.48 -4.47
N PRO A 180 -21.44 18.49 -5.37
CA PRO A 180 -20.35 19.44 -5.51
C PRO A 180 -20.01 20.17 -4.19
N ALA A 181 -20.98 20.30 -3.28
CA ALA A 181 -20.83 20.98 -2.00
C ALA A 181 -20.10 20.14 -0.92
N ILE A 182 -19.88 18.83 -1.13
CA ILE A 182 -19.23 17.97 -0.12
C ILE A 182 -17.83 18.50 0.25
N SER A 183 -17.56 18.80 1.52
CA SER A 183 -16.22 19.25 1.92
C SER A 183 -15.16 18.14 1.80
N TYR A 184 -13.88 18.52 1.70
CA TYR A 184 -12.78 17.55 1.74
C TYR A 184 -12.82 16.68 3.00
N GLN A 185 -13.16 17.26 4.16
CA GLN A 185 -13.23 16.53 5.41
C GLN A 185 -14.40 15.53 5.43
N GLN A 186 -15.57 15.91 4.91
CA GLN A 186 -16.71 14.99 4.76
C GLN A 186 -16.35 13.82 3.83
N LEU A 187 -15.70 14.10 2.69
CA LEU A 187 -15.24 13.07 1.77
C LEU A 187 -14.21 12.13 2.42
N LYS A 188 -13.26 12.69 3.16
CA LYS A 188 -12.25 11.92 3.90
C LYS A 188 -12.90 10.99 4.92
N ASN A 189 -13.86 11.50 5.68
CA ASN A 189 -14.58 10.73 6.69
C ASN A 189 -15.37 9.59 6.04
N TYR A 190 -16.12 9.89 4.98
CA TYR A 190 -16.89 8.91 4.22
C TYR A 190 -16.01 7.77 3.66
N LEU A 191 -14.90 8.11 3.00
CA LEU A 191 -13.96 7.11 2.50
C LEU A 191 -13.31 6.31 3.65
N GLY A 192 -13.00 6.97 4.77
CA GLY A 192 -12.44 6.32 5.96
C GLY A 192 -13.41 5.33 6.60
N GLU A 193 -14.72 5.62 6.63
CA GLU A 193 -15.74 4.69 7.11
C GLU A 193 -15.83 3.43 6.23
N ILE A 194 -15.73 3.60 4.91
CA ILE A 194 -15.68 2.49 3.95
C ILE A 194 -14.42 1.67 4.16
N GLU A 195 -13.24 2.30 4.20
CA GLU A 195 -11.95 1.65 4.44
C GLU A 195 -11.99 0.83 5.72
N ASN A 196 -12.42 1.43 6.84
CA ASN A 196 -12.52 0.74 8.12
C ASN A 196 -13.46 -0.47 8.05
N SER A 197 -14.57 -0.35 7.31
CA SER A 197 -15.53 -1.42 7.14
C SER A 197 -14.97 -2.57 6.30
N LEU A 198 -14.22 -2.26 5.25
CA LEU A 198 -13.51 -3.24 4.43
C LEU A 198 -12.38 -3.93 5.22
N ILE A 199 -11.58 -3.18 5.97
CA ILE A 199 -10.50 -3.73 6.81
C ILE A 199 -11.09 -4.68 7.85
N ARG A 200 -12.18 -4.30 8.53
CA ARG A 200 -12.85 -5.18 9.50
C ARG A 200 -13.42 -6.44 8.87
N ALA A 201 -13.97 -6.32 7.67
CA ALA A 201 -14.62 -7.44 6.97
C ALA A 201 -13.61 -8.43 6.38
N LEU A 202 -12.56 -7.89 5.76
CA LEU A 202 -11.64 -8.64 4.93
C LEU A 202 -10.32 -8.92 5.64
N ALA A 203 -10.06 -8.31 6.80
CA ALA A 203 -8.85 -8.49 7.61
C ALA A 203 -7.51 -8.57 6.83
N PRO A 204 -7.24 -7.67 5.85
CA PRO A 204 -6.05 -7.74 5.03
C PRO A 204 -4.76 -7.74 5.88
N PRO A 205 -3.79 -8.62 5.57
CA PRO A 205 -2.67 -8.91 6.45
C PRO A 205 -1.75 -7.71 6.66
N CYS A 206 -1.67 -6.76 5.73
CA CYS A 206 -0.84 -5.55 5.87
C CYS A 206 -1.61 -4.31 6.38
N ASN A 207 -2.91 -4.37 6.63
CA ASN A 207 -3.62 -3.29 7.32
C ASN A 207 -3.44 -3.38 8.84
N GLY A 208 -3.14 -2.25 9.47
CA GLY A 208 -2.90 -2.19 10.91
C GLY A 208 -4.19 -2.01 11.70
N THR A 209 -4.66 -3.05 12.40
CA THR A 209 -5.61 -2.88 13.52
C THR A 209 -5.15 -3.55 14.82
N SER A 210 -4.06 -4.32 14.81
CA SER A 210 -3.41 -4.82 16.03
C SER A 210 -1.95 -5.24 15.80
N HIS A 211 -1.10 -4.98 16.80
CA HIS A 211 0.34 -5.27 16.82
C HIS A 211 0.70 -6.77 16.94
N ARG A 212 -0.30 -7.67 17.04
CA ARG A 212 -0.07 -9.12 17.12
C ARG A 212 -0.49 -9.79 15.82
N THR A 213 0.48 -10.26 15.04
CA THR A 213 0.26 -11.23 13.96
C THR A 213 0.46 -12.64 14.49
N LYS A 214 -0.52 -13.53 14.27
CA LYS A 214 -0.24 -14.97 14.20
C LYS A 214 0.33 -15.27 12.80
N PRO A 215 1.29 -16.18 12.66
CA PRO A 215 1.97 -16.45 11.39
C PRO A 215 1.07 -16.92 10.23
N ASP A 216 -0.20 -17.24 10.44
CA ASP A 216 -0.97 -18.05 9.46
C ASP A 216 -2.23 -17.39 8.89
N ASN A 217 -2.46 -16.09 9.12
CA ASN A 217 -3.70 -15.44 8.70
C ASN A 217 -3.54 -14.58 7.43
N LEU A 218 -3.40 -15.21 6.27
CA LEU A 218 -3.74 -14.55 5.00
C LEU A 218 -5.26 -14.46 4.91
N ALA A 219 -5.77 -13.26 4.63
CA ALA A 219 -7.20 -13.09 4.46
C ALA A 219 -7.57 -13.14 2.98
N VAL A 220 -8.57 -13.97 2.66
CA VAL A 220 -9.11 -14.08 1.31
C VAL A 220 -10.01 -12.86 1.08
N GLY A 221 -9.42 -11.78 0.58
CA GLY A 221 -10.19 -10.66 0.05
C GLY A 221 -10.75 -10.95 -1.35
N PRO A 222 -11.67 -10.11 -1.85
CA PRO A 222 -12.18 -10.25 -3.21
C PRO A 222 -11.03 -10.21 -4.22
N GLN A 223 -11.07 -11.12 -5.17
CA GLN A 223 -10.07 -11.25 -6.22
C GLN A 223 -10.01 -9.97 -7.07
N PRO A 224 -8.87 -9.65 -7.71
CA PRO A 224 -8.76 -8.42 -8.52
C PRO A 224 -9.85 -8.25 -9.59
N HIS A 225 -10.33 -9.35 -10.17
CA HIS A 225 -11.41 -9.31 -11.16
C HIS A 225 -12.79 -9.04 -10.53
N GLU A 226 -12.99 -9.34 -9.25
CA GLU A 226 -14.22 -9.05 -8.48
C GLU A 226 -14.27 -7.59 -8.01
N TRP A 227 -13.12 -6.90 -7.96
CA TRP A 227 -13.05 -5.46 -7.70
C TRP A 227 -13.73 -4.64 -8.79
N ASN A 228 -13.83 -5.16 -10.02
CA ASN A 228 -14.62 -4.55 -11.09
C ASN A 228 -16.12 -4.45 -10.74
N GLY A 229 -16.55 -5.17 -9.71
CA GLY A 229 -17.91 -5.19 -9.18
C GLY A 229 -18.01 -4.77 -7.72
N LEU A 230 -17.15 -3.87 -7.21
CA LEU A 230 -17.24 -3.33 -5.83
C LEU A 230 -18.67 -3.00 -5.40
N LYS A 231 -19.53 -2.59 -6.35
CA LYS A 231 -20.98 -2.43 -6.21
C LYS A 231 -21.66 -3.55 -5.41
N ASN A 232 -21.33 -4.83 -5.63
CA ASN A 232 -21.93 -5.96 -4.92
C ASN A 232 -21.54 -6.01 -3.43
N LEU A 233 -20.30 -5.64 -3.08
CA LEU A 233 -19.83 -5.54 -1.69
C LEU A 233 -20.44 -4.33 -0.96
N PHE A 234 -20.72 -3.24 -1.68
CA PHE A 234 -21.48 -2.10 -1.18
C PHE A 234 -22.97 -2.43 -0.98
N GLU A 235 -23.60 -3.13 -1.92
CA GLU A 235 -25.03 -3.48 -1.90
C GLU A 235 -25.38 -4.60 -0.90
N LEU A 236 -24.49 -5.60 -0.70
CA LEU A 236 -24.65 -6.63 0.34
C LEU A 236 -24.70 -6.08 1.77
N ARG A 237 -24.36 -4.79 1.98
CA ARG A 237 -24.30 -4.15 3.31
C ARG A 237 -25.19 -2.92 3.49
N THR A 238 -25.81 -2.38 2.44
CA THR A 238 -26.89 -1.39 2.60
C THR A 238 -28.26 -2.04 2.82
N GLN A 239 -28.34 -3.37 2.79
CA GLN A 239 -29.54 -4.17 3.12
C GLN A 239 -29.51 -4.82 4.52
N LYS A 240 -28.62 -4.39 5.43
CA LYS A 240 -28.61 -4.81 6.84
C LYS A 240 -28.75 -3.64 7.79
#